data_AF-A0A7J9D1S7-F1
#
_entry.id   AF-A0A7J9D1S7-F1
#
_cell.length_a   1.000
_cell.length_b   1.000
_cell.length_c   1.000
_cell.angle_alpha   90.00
_cell.angle_beta   90.00
_cell.angle_gamma   90.00
#
_symmetry.space_group_name_H-M   'P 1'
#
loop_
_entity.id
_entity.type
_entity.pdbx_description
1 polymer ?
#
loop_
_entity_poly.entity_id
_entity_poly.type
_entity_poly.pdbx_seq_one_letter_code
_entity_poly.pdbx_strand_id
1 'polypeptide(L)'
;MSNAWNQTRRMKRLAVGPMTTPEYNEWWVRRINDSIPEPSKENSQSIEEHLRVVPTELEIIRQDFETRNAELEKKIEQMEEEKINLRLDMD
;
A
#
# COMPACT_ATOMS: atom_id res chain seq x y z
N MET A 1 41.30 4.23 2.13
CA MET A 1 40.45 3.31 2.91
C MET A 1 39.74 2.34 1.96
N SER A 2 40.40 1.26 1.52
CA SER A 2 39.76 0.22 0.68
C SER A 2 40.65 -1.04 0.62
N ASN A 3 40.81 -1.75 1.75
CA ASN A 3 41.50 -3.05 1.72
C ASN A 3 40.84 -4.13 2.60
N ALA A 4 39.70 -3.82 3.23
CA ALA A 4 38.99 -4.75 4.10
C ALA A 4 38.00 -5.67 3.35
N TRP A 5 37.64 -5.35 2.10
CA TRP A 5 36.59 -6.08 1.36
C TRP A 5 37.09 -7.36 0.66
N ASN A 6 38.41 -7.51 0.48
CA ASN A 6 38.99 -8.68 -0.20
C ASN A 6 39.27 -9.88 0.72
N GLN A 7 38.88 -9.80 1.99
CA GLN A 7 39.10 -10.89 2.95
C GLN A 7 38.06 -11.99 2.73
N THR A 8 38.29 -12.79 1.69
CA THR A 8 37.56 -14.02 1.42
C THR A 8 37.70 -14.93 2.64
N ARG A 9 36.67 -14.97 3.50
CA ARG A 9 36.53 -15.99 4.54
C ARG A 9 36.30 -17.34 3.86
N ARG A 10 37.38 -18.00 3.46
CA ARG A 10 37.34 -19.40 3.04
C ARG A 10 37.03 -20.26 4.27
N MET A 11 35.73 -20.46 4.56
CA MET A 11 35.33 -21.59 5.39
C MET A 11 35.79 -22.86 4.69
N LYS A 12 36.64 -23.66 5.36
CA LYS A 12 36.96 -25.01 4.89
C LYS A 12 35.64 -25.77 4.81
N ARG A 13 35.24 -26.20 3.61
CA ARG A 13 34.13 -27.15 3.47
C ARG A 13 34.56 -28.44 4.17
N LEU A 14 34.10 -28.65 5.38
CA LEU A 14 33.99 -29.99 5.93
C LEU A 14 32.98 -30.71 5.04
N ALA A 15 33.42 -31.79 4.39
CA ALA A 15 32.53 -32.68 3.67
C ALA A 15 31.68 -33.43 4.72
N VAL A 16 30.63 -32.77 5.21
CA VAL A 16 29.52 -33.44 5.87
C VAL A 16 28.84 -34.23 4.76
N GLY A 17 28.84 -35.57 4.87
CA GLY A 17 28.11 -36.44 3.93
C GLY A 17 26.65 -36.00 3.80
N PRO A 18 25.92 -36.47 2.77
CA PRO A 18 24.55 -36.05 2.54
C PRO A 18 23.71 -36.25 3.81
N MET A 19 23.42 -35.14 4.50
CA MET A 19 22.60 -35.10 5.71
C MET A 19 21.11 -35.08 5.35
N THR A 20 20.78 -35.63 4.19
CA THR A 20 19.42 -35.89 3.75
C THR A 20 19.20 -37.37 3.95
N THR A 21 18.81 -37.73 5.16
CA THR A 21 18.28 -39.06 5.40
C THR A 21 17.03 -39.25 4.53
N PRO A 22 16.71 -40.48 4.09
CA PRO A 22 15.56 -40.74 3.21
C PRO A 22 14.25 -40.11 3.72
N GLU A 23 14.10 -40.01 5.05
CA GLU A 23 12.94 -39.40 5.69
C GLU A 23 12.80 -37.90 5.36
N TYR A 24 13.89 -37.16 5.14
CA TYR A 24 13.83 -35.76 4.73
C TYR A 24 13.25 -35.60 3.32
N ASN A 25 13.59 -36.49 2.40
CA ASN A 25 13.06 -36.47 1.05
C ASN A 25 11.58 -36.86 1.02
N GLU A 26 11.17 -37.86 1.80
CA GLU A 26 9.76 -38.23 1.94
C GLU A 26 8.92 -37.11 2.57
N TRP A 27 9.47 -36.45 3.61
CA TRP A 27 8.85 -35.28 4.23
C TRP A 27 8.70 -34.11 3.24
N TRP A 28 9.70 -33.86 2.41
CA TRP A 28 9.67 -32.80 1.40
C TRP A 28 8.66 -33.07 0.28
N VAL A 29 8.59 -34.32 -0.22
CA VAL A 29 7.62 -34.74 -1.25
C VAL A 29 6.17 -34.65 -0.73
N ARG A 30 5.91 -34.99 0.54
CA ARG A 30 4.59 -34.79 1.17
C ARG A 30 4.18 -33.31 1.19
N ARG A 31 5.10 -32.42 1.59
CA ARG A 31 4.84 -30.97 1.69
C ARG A 31 4.54 -30.29 0.37
N ILE A 32 5.11 -30.75 -0.76
CA ILE A 32 4.83 -30.17 -2.09
C ILE A 32 3.33 -30.21 -2.40
N ASN A 33 2.62 -31.26 -1.98
CA ASN A 33 1.20 -31.41 -2.23
C ASN A 33 0.32 -30.72 -1.19
N ASP A 34 0.84 -30.51 0.04
CA ASP A 34 0.09 -29.92 1.15
C ASP A 34 0.20 -28.37 1.21
N SER A 35 1.04 -27.75 0.37
CA SER A 35 1.38 -26.32 0.48
C SER A 35 0.51 -25.38 -0.35
N ILE A 36 -0.49 -25.89 -1.08
CA ILE A 36 -1.49 -25.04 -1.75
C ILE A 36 -2.72 -25.04 -0.86
N PRO A 37 -2.87 -24.09 0.08
CA PRO A 37 -4.14 -23.90 0.74
C PRO A 37 -5.18 -23.61 -0.34
N GLU A 38 -6.23 -24.42 -0.37
CA GLU A 38 -7.41 -24.16 -1.18
C GLU A 38 -7.85 -22.71 -0.88
N PRO A 39 -7.97 -21.82 -1.88
CA PRO A 39 -8.28 -20.42 -1.61
C PRO A 39 -9.61 -20.37 -0.86
N SER A 40 -9.56 -19.93 0.40
CA SER A 40 -10.72 -19.87 1.28
C SER A 40 -11.81 -19.06 0.58
N LYS A 41 -12.92 -19.72 0.25
CA LYS A 41 -14.08 -19.13 -0.43
C LYS A 41 -14.76 -18.02 0.39
N GLU A 42 -14.34 -17.85 1.64
CA GLU A 42 -14.78 -16.83 2.59
C GLU A 42 -14.15 -15.45 2.36
N ASN A 43 -13.09 -15.37 1.53
CA ASN A 43 -12.37 -14.12 1.29
C ASN A 43 -12.66 -13.60 -0.12
N SER A 44 -13.93 -13.52 -0.51
CA SER A 44 -14.36 -12.96 -1.81
C SER A 44 -14.17 -11.44 -1.92
N GLN A 45 -13.42 -10.82 -1.00
CA GLN A 45 -12.97 -9.45 -1.14
C GLN A 45 -11.93 -9.42 -2.27
N SER A 46 -12.10 -8.49 -3.21
CA SER A 46 -11.15 -8.36 -4.30
C SER A 46 -9.77 -8.03 -3.75
N ILE A 47 -8.71 -8.46 -4.44
CA ILE A 47 -7.32 -8.07 -4.10
C ILE A 47 -7.22 -6.53 -4.00
N GLU A 48 -8.02 -5.79 -4.76
CA GLU A 48 -8.14 -4.34 -4.71
C GLU A 48 -8.66 -3.81 -3.35
N GLU A 49 -9.65 -4.46 -2.74
CA GLU A 49 -10.16 -4.10 -1.42
C GLU A 49 -9.10 -4.35 -0.32
N HIS A 50 -8.33 -5.43 -0.45
CA HIS A 50 -7.20 -5.72 0.44
C HIS A 50 -5.99 -4.78 0.25
N LEU A 51 -5.84 -4.20 -0.94
CA LEU A 51 -4.79 -3.23 -1.27
C LEU A 51 -5.26 -1.77 -1.17
N ARG A 52 -6.48 -1.53 -0.65
CA ARG A 52 -7.02 -0.18 -0.53
C ARG A 52 -6.12 0.64 0.39
N VAL A 53 -5.38 1.56 -0.23
CA VAL A 53 -4.49 2.49 0.48
C VAL A 53 -5.35 3.40 1.33
N VAL A 54 -5.16 3.34 2.66
CA VAL A 54 -5.78 4.30 3.57
C VAL A 54 -5.16 5.67 3.29
N PRO A 55 -5.96 6.70 2.99
CA PRO A 55 -5.44 8.05 2.78
C PRO A 55 -4.69 8.51 4.02
N THR A 56 -3.58 9.22 3.79
CA THR A 56 -2.83 9.80 4.91
C THR A 56 -3.65 10.93 5.54
N GLU A 57 -3.40 11.23 6.82
CA GLU A 57 -4.05 12.36 7.51
C GLU A 57 -3.89 13.68 6.73
N LEU A 58 -2.74 13.89 6.10
CA LEU A 58 -2.47 15.07 5.27
C LEU A 58 -3.32 15.10 4.01
N GLU A 59 -3.57 13.95 3.39
CA GLU A 59 -4.39 13.85 2.18
C GLU A 59 -5.86 14.12 2.48
N ILE A 60 -6.35 13.65 3.64
CA ILE A 60 -7.69 13.97 4.16
C ILE A 60 -7.81 15.47 4.43
N ILE A 61 -6.84 16.06 5.15
CA ILE A 61 -6.85 17.49 5.47
C ILE A 61 -6.81 18.35 4.20
N ARG A 62 -6.01 17.94 3.19
CA ARG A 62 -5.94 18.66 1.91
C ARG A 62 -7.30 18.65 1.20
N GLN A 63 -7.95 17.49 1.13
CA GLN A 63 -9.25 17.35 0.47
C GLN A 63 -10.33 18.18 1.18
N ASP A 64 -10.36 18.18 2.51
CA ASP A 64 -11.27 19.01 3.30
C ASP A 64 -11.04 20.50 3.05
N PHE A 65 -9.77 20.92 2.93
CA PHE A 65 -9.41 22.29 2.63
C PHE A 65 -9.87 22.72 1.23
N GLU A 66 -9.62 21.90 0.21
CA GLU A 66 -10.08 22.14 -1.16
C GLU A 66 -11.61 22.27 -1.22
N THR A 67 -12.32 21.38 -0.53
CA THR A 67 -13.79 21.38 -0.47
C THR A 67 -14.32 22.68 0.15
N ARG A 68 -13.75 23.11 1.29
CA ARG A 68 -14.16 24.35 1.97
C ARG A 68 -13.85 25.59 1.14
N ASN A 69 -12.74 25.61 0.41
CA ASN A 69 -12.42 26.73 -0.47
C ASN A 69 -13.43 26.86 -1.61
N ALA A 70 -13.79 25.75 -2.26
CA ALA A 70 -14.79 25.78 -3.33
C ALA A 70 -16.16 26.27 -2.84
N GLU A 71 -16.58 25.87 -1.63
CA GLU A 71 -17.80 26.38 -1.01
C GLU A 71 -17.74 27.90 -0.73
N LEU A 72 -16.58 28.40 -0.30
CA LEU A 72 -16.38 29.82 -0.06
C LEU A 72 -16.36 30.64 -1.35
N GLU A 73 -15.68 30.16 -2.39
CA GLU A 73 -15.68 30.79 -3.72
C GLU A 73 -17.10 30.95 -4.25
N LYS A 74 -17.92 29.88 -4.18
CA LYS A 74 -19.33 29.94 -4.59
C LYS A 74 -20.15 30.95 -3.79
N LYS A 75 -19.91 31.07 -2.48
CA LYS A 75 -20.59 32.07 -1.64
C LYS A 75 -20.17 33.49 -2.00
N ILE A 76 -18.90 33.71 -2.34
CA ILE A 76 -18.41 35.02 -2.79
C ILE A 76 -19.08 35.40 -4.10
N GLU A 77 -19.11 34.50 -5.08
CA GLU A 77 -19.78 34.72 -6.37
C GLU A 77 -21.26 35.09 -6.18
N GLN A 78 -21.99 34.31 -5.36
CA GLN A 78 -23.39 34.61 -5.06
C GLN A 78 -23.58 36.00 -4.42
N MET A 79 -22.73 36.37 -3.46
CA MET A 79 -22.80 37.70 -2.85
C MET A 79 -22.47 38.82 -3.83
N GLU A 80 -21.56 38.60 -4.77
CA GLU A 80 -21.23 39.57 -5.81
C GLU A 80 -22.40 39.78 -6.78
N GLU A 81 -23.09 38.70 -7.18
CA GLU A 81 -24.31 38.76 -7.97
C GLU A 81 -25.44 39.50 -7.24
N GLU A 82 -25.71 39.15 -5.98
CA GLU A 82 -26.74 39.81 -5.16
C GLU A 82 -26.44 41.31 -5.01
N LYS A 83 -25.17 41.68 -4.80
CA LYS A 83 -24.73 43.08 -4.71
C LYS A 83 -24.94 43.84 -6.03
N ILE A 84 -24.75 43.20 -7.19
CA ILE A 84 -25.01 43.83 -8.50
C ILE A 84 -26.52 44.05 -8.68
N ASN A 85 -27.34 43.04 -8.37
CA ASN A 85 -28.80 43.13 -8.51
C ASN A 85 -29.38 44.26 -7.65
N LEU A 86 -28.97 44.36 -6.38
CA LEU A 86 -29.41 45.43 -5.48
C LEU A 86 -29.04 46.83 -5.96
N ARG A 87 -27.95 46.99 -6.73
CA ARG A 87 -27.59 48.28 -7.33
C ARG A 87 -28.51 48.65 -8.49
N LEU A 88 -28.94 47.66 -9.28
CA LEU A 88 -29.84 47.87 -10.42
C LEU A 88 -31.26 48.23 -9.96
N ASP A 89 -31.71 47.71 -8.81
CA ASP A 89 -33.05 47.99 -8.24
C ASP A 89 -33.18 49.42 -7.63
N MET A 90 -32.06 50.14 -7.48
CA MET A 90 -32.03 51.49 -6.92
C MET A 90 -32.11 52.62 -7.98
N ASP A 91 -31.96 52.28 -9.26
CA ASP A 91 -32.07 53.20 -10.41
C ASP A 91 -33.52 53.29 -10.93
#